data_AF-A0A522SFE3-F1
#
_entry.id   AF-A0A522SFE3-F1
#
_cell.length_a   1.000
_cell.length_b   1.000
_cell.length_c   1.000
_cell.angle_alpha   90.00
_cell.angle_beta   90.00
_cell.angle_gamma   90.00
#
_symmetry.space_group_name_H-M   'P 1'
#
loop_
_entity.id
_entity.type
_entity.pdbx_description
1 polymer ?
#
loop_
_entity_poly.entity_id
_entity_poly.type
_entity_poly.pdbx_seq_one_letter_code
_entity_poly.pdbx_strand_id
1 'polypeptide(L)'
;MNTLSLDAAVAMTGISRRTLWRRMVDGSMPGGEKDGRGRATLALDGVLGLARVHTGVAFSAEDVALLLAADGGDAPAQADVGALLYVAGARAAALYWLNAAAEQDQADAMHWLGLACAQGDPPDNERALMWVAKAAAQGQAIAKRQMAALVARAVGGG
;
A
#
# COMPACT_ATOMS: atom_id res chain seq x y z
N MET A 1 11.03 -19.27 -9.04
CA MET A 1 9.59 -18.93 -9.14
C MET A 1 9.34 -17.77 -8.20
N ASN A 2 8.79 -16.67 -8.71
CA ASN A 2 8.51 -15.50 -7.88
C ASN A 2 7.23 -15.73 -7.09
N THR A 3 7.25 -15.35 -5.81
CA THR A 3 6.13 -15.58 -4.89
C THR A 3 5.89 -14.33 -4.05
N LEU A 4 4.64 -14.12 -3.66
CA LEU A 4 4.25 -13.10 -2.68
C LEU A 4 3.74 -13.75 -1.40
N SER A 5 3.93 -13.09 -0.27
CA SER A 5 3.27 -13.51 0.96
C SER A 5 1.75 -13.56 0.79
N LEU A 6 1.12 -14.45 1.56
CA LEU A 6 -0.33 -14.56 1.61
C LEU A 6 -1.00 -13.22 1.96
N ASP A 7 -0.36 -12.40 2.78
CA ASP A 7 -0.86 -11.10 3.23
C ASP A 7 -0.88 -10.10 2.07
N ALA A 8 0.21 -10.02 1.32
CA ALA A 8 0.29 -9.25 0.09
C ALA A 8 -0.73 -9.73 -0.94
N ALA A 9 -0.90 -11.04 -1.10
CA ALA A 9 -1.90 -11.60 -2.01
C ALA A 9 -3.35 -11.26 -1.62
N VAL A 10 -3.66 -11.28 -0.32
CA VAL A 10 -4.97 -10.81 0.19
C VAL A 10 -5.17 -9.34 -0.13
N ALA A 11 -4.16 -8.50 0.15
CA ALA A 11 -4.23 -7.07 -0.10
C ALA A 11 -4.45 -6.76 -1.59
N MET A 12 -3.71 -7.43 -2.48
CA MET A 12 -3.77 -7.18 -3.92
C MET A 12 -5.05 -7.69 -4.60
N THR A 13 -5.62 -8.78 -4.10
CA THR A 13 -6.77 -9.44 -4.76
C THR A 13 -8.11 -9.12 -4.12
N GLY A 14 -8.12 -8.63 -2.88
CA GLY A 14 -9.34 -8.49 -2.06
C GLY A 14 -9.96 -9.83 -1.64
N ILE A 15 -9.36 -10.97 -2.02
CA ILE A 15 -9.84 -12.30 -1.64
C ILE A 15 -9.41 -12.58 -0.21
N SER A 16 -10.31 -13.13 0.60
CA SER A 16 -10.00 -13.44 2.00
C SER A 16 -8.86 -14.45 2.14
N ARG A 17 -8.08 -14.27 3.21
CA ARG A 17 -6.97 -15.16 3.61
C ARG A 17 -7.40 -16.63 3.60
N ARG A 18 -8.56 -16.94 4.17
CA ARG A 18 -9.11 -18.31 4.24
C ARG A 18 -9.32 -18.92 2.85
N THR A 19 -9.85 -18.14 1.92
CA THR A 19 -10.10 -18.62 0.55
C THR A 19 -8.80 -18.85 -0.22
N LEU A 20 -7.85 -17.92 -0.13
CA LEU A 20 -6.53 -18.09 -0.75
C LEU A 20 -5.76 -19.27 -0.13
N TRP A 21 -5.82 -19.42 1.20
CA TRP A 21 -5.25 -20.57 1.90
C TRP A 21 -5.83 -21.89 1.41
N ARG A 22 -7.16 -21.98 1.26
CA ARG A 22 -7.82 -23.19 0.73
C ARG A 22 -7.29 -23.54 -0.66
N ARG A 23 -7.20 -22.55 -1.56
CA ARG A 23 -6.68 -22.73 -2.93
C ARG A 23 -5.23 -23.21 -2.98
N MET A 24 -4.43 -22.83 -1.99
CA MET A 24 -3.06 -23.30 -1.84
C MET A 24 -3.03 -24.77 -1.41
N VAL A 25 -3.86 -25.14 -0.42
CA VAL A 25 -3.92 -26.51 0.13
C VAL A 25 -4.55 -27.50 -0.86
N ASP A 26 -5.57 -27.08 -1.61
CA ASP A 26 -6.25 -27.92 -2.61
C ASP A 26 -5.51 -27.99 -3.96
N GLY A 27 -4.37 -27.28 -4.09
CA GLY A 27 -3.53 -27.29 -5.29
C GLY A 27 -4.07 -26.45 -6.45
N SER A 28 -5.23 -25.80 -6.31
CA SER A 28 -5.81 -24.93 -7.35
C SER A 28 -5.00 -23.66 -7.60
N MET A 29 -4.09 -23.30 -6.69
CA MET A 29 -3.09 -22.26 -6.90
C MET A 29 -1.73 -22.73 -6.39
N PRO A 30 -0.68 -22.69 -7.24
CA PRO A 30 0.66 -23.03 -6.79
C PRO A 30 1.11 -22.03 -5.73
N GLY A 31 1.50 -22.55 -4.57
CA GLY A 31 2.16 -21.82 -3.50
C GLY A 31 3.60 -22.27 -3.33
N GLY A 32 4.44 -21.38 -2.78
CA GLY A 32 5.73 -21.78 -2.24
C GLY A 32 5.56 -22.30 -0.82
N GLU A 33 6.39 -23.25 -0.40
CA GLU A 33 6.63 -23.46 1.03
C GLU A 33 7.05 -22.13 1.68
N LYS A 34 6.93 -22.05 3.01
CA LYS A 34 7.19 -20.84 3.78
C LYS A 34 8.45 -20.12 3.27
N ASP A 35 8.36 -18.79 3.07
CA ASP A 35 9.53 -18.00 2.71
C ASP A 35 10.60 -18.05 3.82
N GLY A 36 11.75 -17.42 3.58
CA GLY A 36 12.82 -17.33 4.59
C GLY A 36 12.40 -16.68 5.93
N ARG A 37 11.19 -16.11 6.01
CA ARG A 37 10.59 -15.51 7.21
C ARG A 37 9.46 -16.36 7.80
N GLY A 38 9.20 -17.55 7.27
CA GLY A 38 8.16 -18.45 7.77
C GLY A 38 6.75 -18.13 7.24
N ARG A 39 6.59 -17.18 6.30
CA ARG A 39 5.29 -16.76 5.77
C ARG A 39 4.86 -17.68 4.63
N ALA A 40 3.60 -18.08 4.61
CA ALA A 40 3.04 -18.79 3.47
C ALA A 40 3.04 -17.89 2.23
N THR A 41 3.36 -18.45 1.06
CA THR A 41 3.49 -17.69 -0.18
C THR A 41 2.71 -18.30 -1.33
N LEU A 42 2.30 -17.45 -2.27
CA LEU A 42 1.57 -17.82 -3.49
C LEU A 42 2.37 -17.41 -4.71
N ALA A 43 2.29 -18.20 -5.80
CA ALA A 43 2.94 -17.86 -7.06
C ALA A 43 2.45 -16.51 -7.58
N LEU A 44 3.39 -15.62 -7.87
CA LEU A 44 3.11 -14.24 -8.24
C LEU A 44 2.17 -14.15 -9.44
N ASP A 45 2.41 -14.90 -10.51
CA ASP A 45 1.58 -14.87 -11.73
C ASP A 45 0.11 -15.18 -11.43
N GLY A 46 -0.15 -16.11 -10.53
CA GLY A 46 -1.51 -16.45 -10.08
C GLY A 46 -2.16 -15.31 -9.29
N VAL A 47 -1.39 -14.65 -8.42
CA VAL A 47 -1.85 -13.46 -7.67
C VAL A 47 -2.16 -12.30 -8.62
N LEU A 48 -1.31 -12.03 -9.60
CA LEU A 48 -1.53 -10.96 -10.58
C LEU A 48 -2.77 -11.23 -11.45
N GLY A 49 -2.96 -12.47 -11.88
CA GLY A 49 -4.16 -12.88 -12.60
C GLY A 49 -5.43 -12.66 -11.79
N LEU A 50 -5.42 -13.01 -10.51
CA LEU A 50 -6.55 -12.76 -9.62
C LEU A 50 -6.77 -11.27 -9.32
N ALA A 51 -5.70 -10.49 -9.12
CA ALA A 51 -5.81 -9.06 -8.89
C ALA A 51 -6.53 -8.39 -10.07
N ARG A 52 -6.13 -8.74 -11.31
CA ARG A 52 -6.79 -8.25 -12.53
C ARG A 52 -8.27 -8.62 -12.59
N VAL A 53 -8.62 -9.87 -12.27
CA VAL A 53 -10.01 -10.35 -12.34
C VAL A 53 -10.90 -9.73 -11.26
N HIS A 54 -10.39 -9.61 -10.03
CA HIS A 54 -11.20 -9.21 -8.87
C HIS A 54 -11.21 -7.70 -8.61
N THR A 55 -10.14 -7.00 -8.99
CA THR A 55 -9.98 -5.56 -8.71
C THR A 55 -9.89 -4.71 -9.97
N GLY A 56 -9.67 -5.31 -11.13
CA GLY A 56 -9.38 -4.60 -12.38
C GLY A 56 -7.95 -4.07 -12.50
N VAL A 57 -7.15 -4.13 -11.42
CA VAL A 57 -5.75 -3.67 -11.44
C VAL A 57 -4.88 -4.66 -12.21
N ALA A 58 -4.22 -4.17 -13.24
CA ALA A 58 -3.21 -4.91 -13.98
C ALA A 58 -1.82 -4.41 -13.59
N PHE A 59 -0.92 -5.34 -13.31
CA PHE A 59 0.49 -5.08 -13.08
C PHE A 59 1.30 -5.51 -14.31
N SER A 60 2.25 -4.67 -14.69
CA SER A 60 3.22 -4.93 -15.75
C SER A 60 4.39 -5.79 -15.25
N ALA A 61 5.24 -6.21 -16.17
CA ALA A 61 6.49 -6.90 -15.81
C ALA A 61 7.45 -6.00 -15.01
N GLU A 62 7.37 -4.68 -15.20
CA GLU A 62 8.22 -3.70 -14.51
C GLU A 62 7.80 -3.57 -13.03
N ASP A 63 6.53 -3.77 -12.73
CA ASP A 63 6.00 -3.72 -11.36
C ASP A 63 6.42 -4.91 -10.51
N VAL A 64 6.86 -6.02 -11.12
CA VAL A 64 7.20 -7.27 -10.41
C VAL A 64 8.32 -7.05 -9.40
N ALA A 65 9.39 -6.36 -9.80
CA ALA A 65 10.52 -6.10 -8.90
C ALA A 65 10.08 -5.24 -7.71
N LEU A 66 9.24 -4.23 -7.98
CA LEU A 66 8.69 -3.34 -6.98
C LEU A 66 7.79 -4.09 -5.99
N LEU A 67 6.89 -4.94 -6.47
CA LEU A 67 6.01 -5.76 -5.65
C LEU A 67 6.77 -6.73 -4.74
N LEU A 68 7.83 -7.36 -5.24
CA LEU A 68 8.69 -8.25 -4.45
C LEU A 68 9.47 -7.49 -3.38
N ALA A 69 9.99 -6.30 -3.71
CA ALA A 69 10.65 -5.42 -2.74
C ALA A 69 9.68 -4.98 -1.63
N ALA A 70 8.47 -4.56 -2.01
CA ALA A 70 7.43 -4.18 -1.07
C ALA A 70 7.03 -5.33 -0.13
N ASP A 71 6.81 -6.53 -0.66
CA ASP A 71 6.52 -7.74 0.14
C ASP A 71 7.70 -8.16 1.03
N GLY A 72 8.93 -7.84 0.60
CA GLY A 72 10.16 -7.97 1.36
C GLY A 72 10.31 -6.96 2.51
N GLY A 73 9.46 -5.94 2.57
CA GLY A 73 9.44 -4.94 3.63
C GLY A 73 10.13 -3.62 3.28
N ASP A 74 10.59 -3.43 2.04
CA ASP A 74 11.24 -2.18 1.63
C ASP A 74 10.25 -1.01 1.68
N ALA A 75 10.44 -0.09 2.63
CA ALA A 75 9.48 0.97 2.91
C ALA A 75 9.25 1.93 1.70
N PRO A 76 10.29 2.33 0.94
CA PRO A 76 10.09 3.06 -0.31
C PRO A 76 9.24 2.29 -1.32
N ALA A 77 9.55 1.00 -1.58
CA ALA A 77 8.78 0.19 -2.50
C ALA A 77 7.33 0.01 -2.04
N GLN A 78 7.08 -0.15 -0.73
CA GLN A 78 5.73 -0.20 -0.17
C GLN A 78 4.98 1.12 -0.41
N ALA A 79 5.65 2.27 -0.25
CA ALA A 79 5.05 3.57 -0.56
C ALA A 79 4.70 3.70 -2.05
N ASP A 80 5.58 3.26 -2.94
CA ASP A 80 5.39 3.32 -4.39
C ASP A 80 4.28 2.38 -4.87
N VAL A 81 4.23 1.14 -4.38
CA VAL A 81 3.12 0.21 -4.65
C VAL A 81 1.81 0.77 -4.12
N GLY A 82 1.83 1.35 -2.91
CA GLY A 82 0.67 2.00 -2.31
C GLY A 82 0.15 3.17 -3.14
N ALA A 83 1.04 4.02 -3.64
CA ALA A 83 0.71 5.14 -4.51
C ALA A 83 0.13 4.67 -5.86
N LEU A 84 0.77 3.68 -6.49
CA LEU A 84 0.30 3.07 -7.74
C LEU A 84 -1.13 2.54 -7.58
N LEU A 85 -1.38 1.77 -6.53
CA LEU A 85 -2.70 1.21 -6.22
C LEU A 85 -3.73 2.29 -5.88
N TYR A 86 -3.32 3.38 -5.23
CA TYR A 86 -4.20 4.50 -4.92
C TYR A 86 -4.69 5.16 -6.20
N VAL A 87 -3.79 5.44 -7.14
CA VAL A 87 -4.09 6.01 -8.45
C VAL A 87 -4.97 5.07 -9.28
N ALA A 88 -4.74 3.76 -9.18
CA ALA A 88 -5.56 2.74 -9.83
C ALA A 88 -6.96 2.57 -9.20
N GLY A 89 -7.29 3.30 -8.12
CA GLY A 89 -8.58 3.20 -7.43
C GLY A 89 -8.72 2.00 -6.48
N ALA A 90 -7.68 1.18 -6.34
CA ALA A 90 -7.65 0.02 -5.44
C ALA A 90 -7.34 0.43 -4.00
N ARG A 91 -8.23 1.24 -3.43
CA ARG A 91 -8.01 1.99 -2.19
C ARG A 91 -7.70 1.10 -0.99
N ALA A 92 -8.34 -0.06 -0.85
CA ALA A 92 -8.05 -0.99 0.25
C ALA A 92 -6.61 -1.56 0.16
N ALA A 93 -6.18 -1.95 -1.04
CA ALA A 93 -4.84 -2.45 -1.29
C ALA A 93 -3.78 -1.35 -1.09
N ALA A 94 -4.07 -0.14 -1.58
CA ALA A 94 -3.23 1.04 -1.38
C ALA A 94 -2.99 1.30 0.11
N LEU A 95 -4.07 1.35 0.91
CA LEU A 95 -3.97 1.60 2.35
C LEU A 95 -3.16 0.52 3.07
N TYR A 96 -3.22 -0.74 2.66
CA TYR A 96 -2.39 -1.80 3.24
C TYR A 96 -0.89 -1.47 3.10
N TRP A 97 -0.44 -1.18 1.89
CA TRP A 97 0.97 -0.90 1.62
C TRP A 97 1.44 0.43 2.20
N LEU A 98 0.59 1.47 2.13
CA LEU A 98 0.89 2.78 2.68
C LEU A 98 1.02 2.75 4.21
N ASN A 99 0.18 1.98 4.91
CA ASN A 99 0.33 1.80 6.36
C ASN A 99 1.64 1.06 6.70
N ALA A 100 1.97 -0.02 5.99
CA ALA A 100 3.22 -0.75 6.20
C ALA A 100 4.47 0.13 6.01
N ALA A 101 4.46 1.02 5.01
CA ALA A 101 5.53 1.98 4.79
C ALA A 101 5.57 3.07 5.88
N ALA A 102 4.40 3.59 6.29
CA ALA A 102 4.30 4.64 7.30
C ALA A 102 4.70 4.15 8.71
N GLU A 103 4.51 2.87 9.01
CA GLU A 103 5.02 2.21 10.24
C GLU A 103 6.55 2.21 10.30
N GLN A 104 7.22 2.29 9.14
CA GLN A 104 8.67 2.41 9.00
C GLN A 104 9.13 3.86 8.81
N ASP A 105 8.25 4.81 9.15
CA ASP A 105 8.47 6.25 9.05
C ASP A 105 8.70 6.79 7.62
N GLN A 106 8.25 6.07 6.60
CA GLN A 106 8.35 6.53 5.21
C GLN A 106 7.42 7.71 4.95
N ALA A 107 8.03 8.87 4.69
CA ALA A 107 7.32 10.15 4.67
C ALA A 107 6.34 10.28 3.48
N ASP A 108 6.68 9.70 2.32
CA ASP A 108 5.78 9.71 1.16
C ASP A 108 4.51 8.89 1.41
N ALA A 109 4.63 7.76 2.12
CA ALA A 109 3.47 6.97 2.47
C ALA A 109 2.52 7.72 3.41
N MET A 110 3.06 8.44 4.40
CA MET A 110 2.27 9.30 5.28
C MET A 110 1.55 10.40 4.50
N HIS A 111 2.20 11.01 3.50
CA HIS A 111 1.55 11.99 2.64
C HIS A 111 0.35 11.38 1.91
N TRP A 112 0.50 10.19 1.33
CA TRP A 112 -0.60 9.48 0.68
C TRP A 112 -1.71 9.06 1.64
N LEU A 113 -1.39 8.65 2.87
CA LEU A 113 -2.40 8.38 3.91
C LEU A 113 -3.17 9.64 4.29
N GLY A 114 -2.49 10.79 4.38
CA GLY A 114 -3.13 12.08 4.60
C GLY A 114 -4.11 12.43 3.49
N LEU A 115 -3.70 12.23 2.24
CA LEU A 115 -4.56 12.40 1.07
C LEU A 115 -5.76 11.45 1.11
N ALA A 116 -5.53 10.19 1.47
CA ALA A 116 -6.57 9.19 1.56
C ALA A 116 -7.64 9.58 2.60
N CYS A 117 -7.23 10.08 3.77
CA CYS A 117 -8.15 10.58 4.80
C CYS A 117 -8.94 11.81 4.32
N ALA A 118 -8.28 12.77 3.68
CA ALA A 118 -8.93 14.01 3.19
C ALA A 118 -9.94 13.74 2.07
N GLN A 119 -9.71 12.71 1.25
CA GLN A 119 -10.61 12.29 0.18
C GLN A 119 -11.59 11.18 0.61
N GLY A 120 -11.67 10.89 1.92
CA GLY A 120 -12.66 9.96 2.45
C GLY A 120 -14.09 10.46 2.26
N ASP A 121 -15.05 9.56 2.46
CA ASP A 121 -16.48 9.90 2.50
C ASP A 121 -17.09 9.33 3.80
N PRO A 122 -17.31 10.17 4.84
CA PRO A 122 -16.96 11.58 4.91
C PRO A 122 -15.43 11.80 5.03
N PRO A 123 -14.92 13.00 4.68
CA PRO A 123 -13.52 13.36 4.90
C PRO A 123 -13.14 13.36 6.38
N ASP A 124 -11.97 12.80 6.71
CA ASP A 124 -11.37 12.85 8.04
C ASP A 124 -10.19 13.84 8.05
N ASN A 125 -10.54 15.12 8.21
CA ASN A 125 -9.56 16.21 8.13
C ASN A 125 -8.56 16.20 9.29
N GLU A 126 -8.95 15.70 10.46
CA GLU A 126 -8.06 15.61 11.63
C GLU A 126 -6.95 14.59 11.38
N ARG A 127 -7.32 13.37 10.94
CA ARG A 127 -6.33 12.35 10.57
C ARG A 127 -5.52 12.75 9.35
N ALA A 128 -6.12 13.44 8.38
CA ALA A 128 -5.39 13.97 7.23
C ALA A 128 -4.28 14.93 7.67
N LEU A 129 -4.61 15.89 8.54
CA LEU A 129 -3.66 16.85 9.07
C LEU A 129 -2.57 16.17 9.90
N MET A 130 -2.93 15.20 10.75
CA MET A 130 -1.97 14.42 11.53
C MET A 130 -0.93 13.74 10.63
N TRP A 131 -1.38 13.08 9.56
CA TRP A 131 -0.49 12.41 8.62
C TRP A 131 0.40 13.38 7.84
N VAL A 132 -0.16 14.48 7.35
CA VAL A 132 0.60 15.54 6.65
C VAL A 132 1.64 16.17 7.59
N ALA A 133 1.29 16.42 8.85
CA ALA A 133 2.23 16.93 9.84
C ALA A 133 3.38 15.93 10.11
N LYS A 134 3.07 14.63 10.25
CA LYS A 134 4.09 13.58 10.42
C LYS A 134 5.02 13.49 9.19
N ALA A 135 4.45 13.52 7.98
CA ALA A 135 5.22 13.55 6.74
C ALA A 135 6.15 14.78 6.64
N ALA A 136 5.65 15.96 7.01
CA ALA A 136 6.41 17.20 7.00
C ALA A 136 7.59 17.15 7.99
N ALA A 137 7.37 16.61 9.19
CA ALA A 137 8.41 16.41 10.20
C ALA A 137 9.51 15.47 9.70
N GLN A 138 9.14 14.43 8.95
CA GLN A 138 10.07 13.47 8.34
C GLN A 138 10.74 13.98 7.04
N GLY A 139 10.52 15.22 6.64
CA GLY A 139 11.25 15.83 5.55
C GLY A 139 10.50 15.96 4.23
N GLN A 140 9.29 15.42 4.11
CA GLN A 140 8.56 15.33 2.85
C GLN A 140 8.21 16.73 2.29
N ALA A 141 8.68 17.01 1.07
CA ALA A 141 8.66 18.37 0.52
C ALA A 141 7.25 18.92 0.27
N ILE A 142 6.33 18.07 -0.20
CA ILE A 142 4.92 18.45 -0.46
C ILE A 142 4.22 18.73 0.87
N ALA A 143 4.37 17.86 1.85
CA ALA A 143 3.80 17.99 3.19
C ALA A 143 4.33 19.22 3.91
N LYS A 144 5.65 19.50 3.83
CA LYS A 144 6.23 20.75 4.36
C LYS A 144 5.57 22.00 3.75
N ARG A 145 5.36 22.02 2.43
CA ARG A 145 4.67 23.13 1.75
C ARG A 145 3.22 23.24 2.19
N GLN A 146 2.51 22.11 2.34
CA GLN A 146 1.13 22.09 2.84
C GLN A 146 1.05 22.68 4.26
N MET A 147 1.94 22.25 5.18
CA MET A 147 1.98 22.77 6.54
C MET A 147 2.32 24.26 6.59
N ALA A 148 3.30 24.70 5.79
CA ALA A 148 3.66 26.12 5.71
C ALA A 148 2.48 27.00 5.24
N ALA A 149 1.73 26.54 4.23
CA ALA A 149 0.55 27.24 3.75
C ALA A 149 -0.57 27.32 4.80
N LEU A 150 -0.79 26.23 5.56
CA LEU A 150 -1.76 26.21 6.66
C LEU A 150 -1.39 27.19 7.78
N VAL A 151 -0.12 27.23 8.18
CA VAL A 151 0.38 28.15 9.22
C VAL A 151 0.30 29.60 8.74
N ALA A 152 0.72 29.90 7.51
CA ALA A 152 0.67 31.25 6.96
C ALA A 152 -0.77 31.81 6.93
N ARG A 153 -1.76 30.96 6.58
CA ARG A 153 -3.18 31.33 6.62
C ARG A 153 -3.69 31.61 8.04
N ALA A 154 -3.21 30.85 9.03
CA ALA A 154 -3.60 31.06 10.42
C ALA A 154 -3.03 32.36 11.01
N VAL A 155 -1.84 32.77 10.58
CA VAL A 155 -1.14 33.97 11.08
C VAL A 155 -1.52 35.24 10.31
N GLY A 156 -1.78 35.15 9.00
CA GLY A 156 -2.11 36.29 8.14
C GLY A 156 -3.61 36.60 8.03
N GLY A 157 -4.47 35.85 8.71
CA GLY A 157 -5.93 36.00 8.66
C GLY A 157 -6.56 36.72 9.86
N GLY A 158 -5.76 37.43 10.66
CA GLY A 158 -6.19 38.22 11.82
C GLY A 158 -6.21 39.71 11.56
#